data_AF-A0A077QL97-F1
#
_entry.id   AF-A0A077QL97-F1
#
_cell.length_a   1.000
_cell.length_b   1.000
_cell.length_c   1.000
_cell.angle_alpha   90.00
_cell.angle_beta   90.00
_cell.angle_gamma   90.00
#
_symmetry.space_group_name_H-M   'P 1'
#
loop_
_entity.id
_entity.type
_entity.pdbx_description
1 polymer ?
#
loop_
_entity_poly.entity_id
_entity_poly.type
_entity_poly.pdbx_seq_one_letter_code
_entity_poly.pdbx_strand_id
1 'polypeptide(L)'
;MIYSDGTTNIVSGSAIVRGTGTKWKSNINGIAAGQIISIQSGNTVIQNVIRSVNSDTELVLAFAPSVSLNNAKYVISTTVPDTVSDGVRHMVAINAYIIQFLQNMDRWMSENGKVEVEMPNGQKVTLDSIRALQAAMEGKLVKEQNGADIPNKPEFVKNLGLAGTVNRASNAVARDLS
;
A
#
# COMPACT_ATOMS: atom_id res chain seq x y z
N MET A 1 -20.38 8.26 -12.98
CA MET A 1 -19.48 7.71 -14.01
C MET A 1 -20.26 6.68 -14.83
N ILE A 2 -19.97 6.55 -16.13
CA ILE A 2 -20.69 5.64 -17.04
C ILE A 2 -19.72 4.62 -17.64
N TYR A 3 -20.21 3.42 -17.92
CA TYR A 3 -19.52 2.41 -18.72
C TYR A 3 -20.24 2.22 -20.05
N SER A 4 -19.50 2.23 -21.16
CA SER A 4 -20.07 2.21 -22.52
C SER A 4 -19.22 1.47 -23.55
N ASP A 5 -18.28 0.63 -23.12
CA ASP A 5 -17.40 -0.08 -24.05
C ASP A 5 -18.16 -1.16 -24.81
N GLY A 6 -17.93 -1.25 -26.12
CA GLY A 6 -18.55 -2.24 -26.99
C GLY A 6 -20.00 -1.92 -27.38
N THR A 7 -20.71 -2.93 -27.87
CA THR A 7 -22.11 -2.84 -28.30
C THR A 7 -22.95 -3.95 -27.69
N THR A 8 -24.27 -3.78 -27.75
CA THR A 8 -25.25 -4.75 -27.25
C THR A 8 -26.19 -5.22 -28.35
N ASN A 9 -26.57 -6.49 -28.26
CA ASN A 9 -27.64 -7.10 -29.01
C ASN A 9 -28.74 -7.53 -28.03
N ILE A 10 -29.97 -7.13 -28.35
CA ILE A 10 -31.17 -7.55 -27.62
C ILE A 10 -32.18 -8.15 -28.59
N VAL A 11 -32.98 -9.09 -28.11
CA VAL A 11 -34.04 -9.73 -28.87
C VAL A 11 -35.36 -9.48 -28.16
N SER A 12 -36.37 -9.07 -28.93
CA SER A 12 -37.73 -8.84 -28.42
C SER A 12 -38.24 -10.08 -27.66
N GLY A 13 -38.77 -9.86 -26.46
CA GLY A 13 -39.28 -10.92 -25.58
C GLY A 13 -38.20 -11.69 -24.80
N SER A 14 -36.92 -11.43 -25.01
CA SER A 14 -35.81 -12.06 -24.27
C SER A 14 -35.10 -11.09 -23.34
N ALA A 15 -34.99 -11.43 -22.06
CA ALA A 15 -34.23 -10.64 -21.10
C ALA A 15 -32.70 -10.78 -21.27
N ILE A 16 -32.22 -11.68 -22.13
CA ILE A 16 -30.78 -11.90 -22.35
C ILE A 16 -30.23 -10.82 -23.28
N VAL A 17 -29.14 -10.18 -22.86
CA VAL A 17 -28.39 -9.22 -23.66
C VAL A 17 -27.04 -9.84 -24.00
N ARG A 18 -26.67 -9.76 -25.28
CA ARG A 18 -25.38 -10.20 -25.78
C ARG A 18 -24.49 -8.99 -26.07
N GLY A 19 -23.30 -8.98 -25.52
CA GLY A 19 -22.31 -7.92 -25.73
C GLY A 19 -21.27 -8.31 -26.77
N THR A 20 -20.79 -7.34 -27.53
CA THR A 20 -19.60 -7.46 -28.39
C THR A 20 -18.58 -6.42 -27.97
N GLY A 21 -17.35 -6.85 -27.66
CA GLY A 21 -16.30 -5.95 -27.16
C GLY A 21 -16.56 -5.41 -25.75
N THR A 22 -17.48 -6.02 -25.01
CA THR A 22 -17.84 -5.66 -23.64
C THR A 22 -16.98 -6.44 -22.64
N LYS A 23 -16.85 -5.92 -21.42
CA LYS A 23 -16.15 -6.54 -20.29
C LYS A 23 -16.98 -6.44 -19.00
N TRP A 24 -18.24 -6.89 -19.06
CA TRP A 24 -19.19 -6.71 -17.95
C TRP A 24 -18.83 -7.45 -16.67
N LYS A 25 -18.11 -8.57 -16.73
CA LYS A 25 -17.74 -9.34 -15.54
C LYS A 25 -16.40 -8.89 -14.96
N SER A 26 -15.63 -8.08 -15.69
CA SER A 26 -14.40 -7.48 -15.18
C SER A 26 -14.63 -6.71 -13.88
N ASN A 27 -13.87 -7.09 -12.85
CA ASN A 27 -13.92 -6.46 -11.53
C ASN A 27 -13.60 -4.95 -11.57
N ILE A 28 -12.84 -4.49 -12.57
CA ILE A 28 -12.46 -3.08 -12.72
C ILE A 28 -13.67 -2.20 -13.08
N ASN A 29 -14.60 -2.74 -13.86
CA ASN A 29 -15.74 -1.97 -14.38
C ASN A 29 -16.88 -1.84 -13.35
N GLY A 30 -16.88 -2.70 -12.33
CA GLY A 30 -17.85 -2.65 -11.24
C GLY A 30 -19.30 -2.84 -11.71
N ILE A 31 -19.51 -3.58 -12.80
CA ILE A 31 -20.86 -3.86 -13.31
C ILE A 31 -21.48 -4.97 -12.49
N ALA A 32 -22.67 -4.72 -11.95
CA ALA A 32 -23.35 -5.63 -11.03
C ALA A 32 -24.86 -5.59 -11.21
N ALA A 33 -25.53 -6.59 -10.63
CA ALA A 33 -26.98 -6.58 -10.52
C ALA A 33 -27.47 -5.34 -9.76
N GLY A 34 -28.61 -4.80 -10.16
CA GLY A 34 -29.22 -3.59 -9.59
C GLY A 34 -28.84 -2.30 -10.30
N GLN A 35 -27.83 -2.29 -11.18
CA GLN A 35 -27.48 -1.10 -11.95
C GLN A 35 -28.42 -0.85 -13.12
N ILE A 36 -28.60 0.43 -13.45
CA ILE A 36 -29.41 0.86 -14.59
C ILE A 36 -28.57 0.78 -15.87
N ILE A 37 -29.14 0.15 -16.88
CA ILE A 37 -28.63 0.15 -18.25
C ILE A 37 -29.59 0.93 -19.15
N SER A 38 -29.03 1.84 -19.95
CA SER A 38 -29.74 2.62 -20.95
C SER A 38 -29.24 2.21 -22.34
N ILE A 39 -30.12 1.66 -23.18
CA ILE A 39 -29.79 1.15 -24.52
C ILE A 39 -30.42 2.06 -25.57
N GLN A 40 -29.63 2.56 -26.52
CA GLN A 40 -30.12 3.44 -27.57
C GLN A 40 -30.89 2.67 -28.64
N SER A 41 -32.12 3.11 -28.93
CA SER A 41 -33.01 2.58 -29.96
C SER A 41 -33.43 3.71 -30.89
N GLY A 42 -32.64 3.96 -31.94
CA GLY A 42 -32.81 5.14 -32.81
C GLY A 42 -32.69 6.43 -32.01
N ASN A 43 -33.77 7.22 -31.98
CA ASN A 43 -33.87 8.48 -31.23
C ASN A 43 -34.43 8.30 -29.81
N THR A 44 -34.69 7.06 -29.39
CA THR A 44 -35.23 6.74 -28.05
C THR A 44 -34.20 5.97 -27.23
N VAL A 45 -34.41 5.92 -25.91
CA VAL A 45 -33.57 5.16 -24.98
C VAL A 45 -34.46 4.18 -24.22
N ILE A 46 -34.07 2.91 -24.26
CA ILE A 46 -34.68 1.85 -23.47
C ILE A 46 -33.93 1.79 -22.15
N GLN A 47 -34.61 2.10 -21.05
CA GLN A 47 -34.05 1.91 -19.72
C GLN A 47 -34.50 0.58 -19.13
N ASN A 48 -33.55 -0.09 -18.47
CA ASN A 48 -33.80 -1.33 -17.76
C ASN A 48 -32.81 -1.47 -16.60
N VAL A 49 -32.99 -2.50 -15.79
CA VAL A 49 -32.10 -2.84 -14.67
C VAL A 49 -31.41 -4.15 -14.96
N ILE A 50 -30.11 -4.24 -14.64
CA ILE A 50 -29.35 -5.48 -14.74
C ILE A 50 -29.78 -6.40 -13.60
N ARG A 51 -30.32 -7.56 -13.93
CA ARG A 51 -30.70 -8.62 -12.98
C ARG A 51 -29.51 -9.50 -12.60
N SER A 52 -28.68 -9.84 -13.59
CA SER A 52 -27.45 -10.61 -13.37
C SER A 52 -26.43 -10.31 -14.47
N VAL A 53 -25.16 -10.47 -14.15
CA VAL A 53 -24.04 -10.43 -15.10
C VAL A 53 -23.43 -11.82 -15.14
N ASN A 54 -23.63 -12.51 -16.26
CA ASN A 54 -23.25 -13.92 -16.40
C ASN A 54 -21.82 -14.06 -16.93
N SER A 55 -21.41 -13.18 -17.86
CA SER A 55 -20.05 -13.14 -18.40
C SER A 55 -19.70 -11.73 -18.88
N ASP A 56 -18.50 -11.55 -19.44
CA ASP A 56 -18.09 -10.29 -20.05
C ASP A 56 -18.99 -9.84 -21.21
N THR A 57 -19.72 -10.77 -21.82
CA THR A 57 -20.54 -10.58 -23.01
C THR A 57 -21.99 -11.06 -22.83
N GLU A 58 -22.39 -11.41 -21.62
CA GLU A 58 -23.77 -11.82 -21.32
C GLU A 58 -24.25 -11.22 -20.00
N LEU A 59 -25.37 -10.52 -20.04
CA LEU A 59 -26.12 -10.10 -18.87
C LEU A 59 -27.61 -10.38 -19.07
N VAL A 60 -28.36 -10.34 -17.97
CA VAL A 60 -29.81 -10.53 -17.96
C VAL A 60 -30.46 -9.25 -17.44
N LEU A 61 -31.46 -8.74 -18.15
CA LEU A 61 -32.26 -7.58 -17.74
C LEU A 61 -33.39 -7.98 -16.78
N ALA A 62 -33.91 -7.04 -16.01
CA ALA A 62 -35.06 -7.24 -15.14
C ALA A 62 -36.37 -7.46 -15.92
N PHE A 63 -36.52 -6.77 -17.05
CA PHE A 63 -37.67 -6.92 -17.96
C PHE A 63 -37.21 -7.27 -19.38
N ALA A 64 -37.97 -8.12 -20.07
CA ALA A 64 -37.71 -8.40 -21.47
C ALA A 64 -38.08 -7.17 -22.32
N PRO A 65 -37.18 -6.66 -23.19
CA PRO A 65 -37.48 -5.57 -24.10
C PRO A 65 -38.49 -6.01 -25.17
N SER A 66 -39.28 -5.08 -25.68
CA SER A 66 -40.27 -5.33 -26.75
C SER A 66 -39.70 -5.16 -28.16
N VAL A 67 -38.43 -4.79 -28.29
CA VAL A 67 -37.75 -4.56 -29.57
C VAL A 67 -36.46 -5.37 -29.67
N SER A 68 -36.07 -5.71 -30.89
CA SER A 68 -34.78 -6.32 -31.18
C SER A 68 -33.83 -5.26 -31.72
N LEU A 69 -32.61 -5.20 -31.19
CA LEU A 69 -31.56 -4.30 -31.67
C LEU A 69 -30.27 -5.08 -31.89
N ASN A 70 -29.54 -4.69 -32.93
CA ASN A 70 -28.23 -5.25 -33.28
C ASN A 70 -27.20 -4.11 -33.25
N ASN A 71 -26.06 -4.37 -32.61
CA ASN A 71 -24.95 -3.44 -32.40
C ASN A 71 -25.38 -2.11 -31.76
N ALA A 72 -26.32 -2.16 -30.82
CA ALA A 72 -26.83 -0.99 -30.14
C ALA A 72 -25.80 -0.41 -29.16
N LYS A 73 -25.69 0.93 -29.15
CA LYS A 73 -24.96 1.66 -28.13
C LYS A 73 -25.72 1.63 -26.81
N TYR A 74 -24.99 1.63 -25.71
CA TYR A 74 -25.57 1.59 -24.38
C TYR A 74 -24.66 2.31 -23.38
N VAL A 75 -25.23 2.66 -22.23
CA VAL A 75 -24.48 3.10 -21.06
C VAL A 75 -25.00 2.39 -19.83
N ILE A 76 -24.10 1.98 -18.94
CA ILE A 76 -24.41 1.47 -17.60
C ILE A 76 -23.94 2.50 -16.59
N SER A 77 -24.84 2.90 -15.69
CA SER A 77 -24.48 3.78 -14.58
C SER A 77 -23.78 2.97 -13.50
N THR A 78 -22.49 3.26 -13.25
CA THR A 78 -21.66 2.47 -12.34
C THR A 78 -21.67 3.04 -10.93
N THR A 79 -21.28 4.31 -10.79
CA THR A 79 -21.33 5.05 -9.52
C THR A 79 -21.74 6.50 -9.74
N VAL A 80 -22.46 7.03 -8.76
CA VAL A 80 -22.69 8.47 -8.56
C VAL A 80 -21.67 8.94 -7.50
N PRO A 81 -21.17 10.19 -7.57
CA PRO A 81 -20.43 10.79 -6.46
C PRO A 81 -21.19 10.61 -5.13
N ASP A 82 -20.48 10.48 -4.00
CA ASP A 82 -21.05 10.33 -2.64
C ASP A 82 -21.80 9.01 -2.34
N THR A 83 -21.43 7.91 -3.02
CA THR A 83 -22.03 6.57 -2.76
C THR A 83 -21.10 5.62 -2.00
N VAL A 84 -21.65 4.53 -1.44
CA VAL A 84 -20.88 3.49 -0.74
C VAL A 84 -19.68 3.00 -1.57
N SER A 85 -19.82 2.87 -2.89
CA SER A 85 -18.72 2.43 -3.75
C SER A 85 -17.60 3.48 -3.88
N ASP A 86 -17.91 4.77 -3.80
CA ASP A 86 -16.91 5.84 -3.73
C ASP A 86 -16.23 5.86 -2.37
N GLY A 87 -17.01 5.70 -1.29
CA GLY A 87 -16.49 5.47 0.05
C GLY A 87 -15.54 4.26 0.13
N VAL A 88 -15.88 3.13 -0.51
CA VAL A 88 -15.02 1.93 -0.56
C VAL A 88 -13.73 2.22 -1.32
N ARG A 89 -13.75 2.98 -2.42
CA ARG A 89 -12.50 3.37 -3.12
C ARG A 89 -11.59 4.22 -2.22
N HIS A 90 -12.17 5.18 -1.50
CA HIS A 90 -11.43 5.98 -0.52
C HIS A 90 -10.89 5.12 0.63
N MET A 91 -11.68 4.16 1.14
CA MET A 91 -11.22 3.22 2.16
C MET A 91 -10.08 2.32 1.66
N VAL A 92 -10.14 1.84 0.42
CA VAL A 92 -9.06 1.04 -0.20
C VAL A 92 -7.79 1.89 -0.36
N ALA A 93 -7.92 3.16 -0.76
CA ALA A 93 -6.78 4.08 -0.83
C ALA A 93 -6.14 4.29 0.55
N ILE A 94 -6.95 4.52 1.60
CA ILE A 94 -6.48 4.61 2.99
C ILE A 94 -5.76 3.32 3.41
N ASN A 95 -6.32 2.16 3.08
CA ASN A 95 -5.70 0.87 3.40
C ASN A 95 -4.37 0.68 2.65
N ALA A 96 -4.29 1.08 1.38
CA ALA A 96 -3.05 1.04 0.61
C ALA A 96 -1.94 1.87 1.27
N TYR A 97 -2.26 3.06 1.82
CA TYR A 97 -1.29 3.86 2.58
C TYR A 97 -0.84 3.17 3.87
N ILE A 98 -1.74 2.49 4.58
CA ILE A 98 -1.39 1.73 5.79
C ILE A 98 -0.47 0.55 5.43
N ILE A 99 -0.79 -0.19 4.37
CA ILE A 99 0.04 -1.30 3.89
C ILE A 99 1.44 -0.81 3.51
N GLN A 100 1.54 0.30 2.77
CA GLN A 100 2.83 0.88 2.39
C GLN A 100 3.65 1.29 3.62
N PHE A 101 3.03 1.91 4.62
CA PHE A 101 3.70 2.24 5.88
C PHE A 101 4.23 0.99 6.60
N LEU A 102 3.41 -0.07 6.71
CA LEU A 102 3.81 -1.32 7.33
C LEU A 102 4.97 -2.01 6.59
N GLN A 103 4.94 -2.00 5.26
CA GLN A 103 6.04 -2.53 4.44
C GLN A 103 7.34 -1.73 4.65
N ASN A 104 7.25 -0.40 4.71
CA ASN A 104 8.41 0.44 5.01
C ASN A 104 8.98 0.16 6.41
N MET A 105 8.12 -0.05 7.41
CA MET A 105 8.54 -0.41 8.78
C MET A 105 9.19 -1.78 8.84
N ASP A 106 8.62 -2.79 8.16
CA ASP A 106 9.20 -4.13 8.08
C ASP A 106 10.62 -4.08 7.49
N ARG A 107 10.80 -3.34 6.39
CA ARG A 107 12.12 -3.14 5.78
C ARG A 107 13.09 -2.42 6.71
N TRP A 108 12.66 -1.33 7.36
CA TRP A 108 13.52 -0.56 8.26
C TRP A 108 14.00 -1.36 9.48
N MET A 109 13.18 -2.29 9.98
CA MET A 109 13.50 -3.14 11.13
C MET A 109 14.26 -4.43 10.75
N SER A 110 14.05 -4.96 9.54
CA SER A 110 14.56 -6.28 9.14
C SER A 110 15.77 -6.25 8.20
N GLU A 111 15.94 -5.19 7.40
CA GLU A 111 17.08 -5.03 6.51
C GLU A 111 18.34 -4.57 7.28
N ASN A 112 19.50 -4.72 6.65
CA ASN A 112 20.80 -4.29 7.18
C ASN A 112 21.31 -3.07 6.40
N GLY A 113 22.12 -2.23 7.03
CA GLY A 113 22.73 -1.08 6.36
C GLY A 113 21.70 0.02 6.10
N LYS A 114 21.63 0.53 4.87
CA LYS A 114 20.73 1.61 4.45
C LYS A 114 19.47 1.07 3.80
N VAL A 115 18.32 1.60 4.20
CA VAL A 115 16.99 1.22 3.74
C VAL A 115 16.35 2.38 2.98
N GLU A 116 15.84 2.12 1.78
CA GLU A 116 15.05 3.09 1.02
C GLU A 116 13.56 2.95 1.38
N VAL A 117 12.99 4.03 1.91
CA VAL A 117 11.59 4.18 2.30
C VAL A 117 10.89 5.08 1.30
N GLU A 118 9.75 4.64 0.79
CA GLU A 118 8.89 5.45 -0.09
C GLU A 118 7.76 6.08 0.72
N MET A 119 7.69 7.41 0.73
CA MET A 119 6.63 8.16 1.38
C MET A 119 5.33 8.12 0.56
N PRO A 120 4.16 8.39 1.19
CA PRO A 120 2.86 8.42 0.51
C PRO A 120 2.76 9.42 -0.66
N ASN A 121 3.63 10.44 -0.70
CA ASN A 121 3.73 11.41 -1.78
C ASN A 121 4.67 10.96 -2.93
N GLY A 122 5.17 9.71 -2.89
CA GLY A 122 6.12 9.15 -3.85
C GLY A 122 7.58 9.54 -3.63
N GLN A 123 7.89 10.35 -2.60
CA GLN A 123 9.26 10.70 -2.26
C GLN A 123 10.00 9.50 -1.68
N LYS A 124 11.19 9.21 -2.20
CA LYS A 124 12.08 8.20 -1.65
C LYS A 124 13.09 8.83 -0.69
N VAL A 125 13.24 8.23 0.49
CA VAL A 125 14.20 8.64 1.51
C VAL A 125 15.02 7.45 1.96
N THR A 126 16.33 7.64 2.08
CA THR A 126 17.24 6.63 2.59
C THR A 126 17.50 6.85 4.07
N LEU A 127 17.32 5.80 4.88
CA LEU A 127 17.55 5.79 6.32
C LEU A 127 18.56 4.70 6.68
N ASP A 128 19.32 4.87 7.76
CA ASP A 128 20.02 3.72 8.35
C ASP A 128 19.00 2.81 9.05
N SER A 129 19.10 1.50 8.78
CA SER A 129 18.29 0.46 9.43
C SER A 129 18.48 0.45 10.94
N ILE A 130 17.50 -0.06 11.68
CA ILE A 130 17.63 -0.28 13.12
C ILE A 130 18.86 -1.12 13.44
N ARG A 131 19.15 -2.15 12.64
CA ARG A 131 20.33 -3.00 12.81
C ARG A 131 21.64 -2.27 12.56
N ALA A 132 21.70 -1.39 11.55
CA ALA A 132 22.88 -0.55 11.32
C ALA A 132 23.11 0.41 12.49
N LEU A 133 22.04 1.01 13.03
CA LEU A 133 22.12 1.88 14.20
C LEU A 133 22.57 1.10 15.45
N GLN A 134 22.08 -0.12 15.67
CA GLN A 134 22.52 -1.00 16.75
C GLN A 134 24.00 -1.38 16.61
N ALA A 135 24.43 -1.80 15.41
CA ALA A 135 25.82 -2.14 15.14
C ALA A 135 26.76 -0.93 15.33
N ALA A 136 26.32 0.28 15.00
CA ALA A 136 27.10 1.50 15.22
C ALA A 136 27.29 1.84 16.72
N MET A 137 26.39 1.34 17.57
CA MET A 137 26.51 1.46 19.03
C MET A 137 27.31 0.31 19.65
N GLU A 138 27.42 -0.83 18.96
CA GLU A 138 28.17 -1.98 19.45
C GLU A 138 29.65 -1.63 19.64
N GLY A 139 30.24 -2.07 20.76
CA GLY A 139 31.63 -1.80 21.11
C GLY A 139 31.92 -0.38 21.64
N LYS A 140 30.91 0.49 21.77
CA LYS A 140 31.04 1.79 22.45
C LYS A 140 30.95 1.59 23.97
N LEU A 141 31.63 2.45 24.72
CA LEU A 141 31.56 2.45 26.19
C LEU A 141 30.20 2.94 26.70
N VAL A 142 29.62 2.20 27.63
CA VAL A 142 28.35 2.47 28.31
C VAL A 142 28.60 3.38 29.51
N LYS A 143 27.99 4.57 29.51
CA LYS A 143 28.22 5.60 30.54
C LYS A 143 27.98 5.09 31.96
N GLU A 144 26.90 4.34 32.16
CA GLU A 144 26.49 3.81 33.47
C GLU A 144 27.51 2.81 34.05
N GLN A 145 28.35 2.19 33.20
CA GLN A 145 29.39 1.28 33.63
C GLN A 145 30.66 1.97 34.10
N ASN A 146 30.79 3.29 33.94
CA ASN A 146 31.92 4.08 34.43
C ASN A 146 33.30 3.47 34.09
N GLY A 147 33.45 2.92 32.89
CA GLY A 147 34.70 2.31 32.41
C GLY A 147 34.93 0.87 32.86
N ALA A 148 33.98 0.23 33.54
CA ALA A 148 34.04 -1.19 33.88
C ALA A 148 34.10 -2.08 32.62
N ASP A 149 33.44 -1.67 31.55
CA ASP A 149 33.38 -2.29 30.22
C ASP A 149 34.63 -2.09 29.35
N ILE A 150 35.63 -1.32 29.81
CA ILE A 150 36.90 -1.20 29.08
C ILE A 150 37.58 -2.58 29.02
N PRO A 151 37.80 -3.16 27.82
CA PRO A 151 38.33 -4.53 27.68
C PRO A 151 39.77 -4.67 28.15
N ASN A 152 40.61 -3.66 27.88
CA ASN A 152 42.02 -3.64 28.30
C ASN A 152 42.34 -2.31 29.01
N LYS A 153 42.10 -2.29 30.32
CA LYS A 153 42.33 -1.11 31.17
C LYS A 153 43.79 -0.66 31.19
N PRO A 154 44.81 -1.55 31.29
CA PRO A 154 46.21 -1.14 31.21
C PRO A 154 46.57 -0.41 29.90
N GLU A 155 46.17 -0.93 28.74
CA GLU A 155 46.44 -0.27 27.47
C GLU A 155 45.65 1.05 27.34
N PHE A 156 44.43 1.11 27.88
CA PHE A 156 43.65 2.35 27.94
C PHE A 156 44.37 3.44 28.75
N VAL A 157 44.92 3.10 29.93
CA VAL A 157 45.71 4.03 30.77
C VAL A 157 46.97 4.52 30.04
N LYS A 158 47.63 3.64 29.28
CA LYS A 158 48.77 4.00 28.43
C LYS A 158 48.37 4.95 27.30
N ASN A 159 47.24 4.70 26.64
CA ASN A 159 46.69 5.57 25.58
C ASN A 159 46.28 6.96 26.10
N LEU A 160 45.88 7.05 27.37
CA LEU A 160 45.68 8.34 28.06
C LEU A 160 46.99 9.08 28.39
N GLY A 161 48.16 8.49 28.13
CA GLY A 161 49.46 9.07 28.46
C GLY A 161 49.83 8.98 29.95
N LEU A 162 49.10 8.18 30.74
CA LEU A 162 49.24 8.13 32.20
C LEU A 162 50.26 7.09 32.69
N ALA A 163 50.88 6.32 31.79
CA ALA A 163 51.83 5.27 32.15
C ALA A 163 53.00 5.78 33.04
N GLY A 164 53.55 6.96 32.72
CA GLY A 164 54.61 7.58 33.51
C GLY A 164 54.14 8.02 34.90
N THR A 165 52.91 8.53 35.00
CA THR A 165 52.28 8.92 36.27
C THR A 165 52.09 7.71 37.17
N VAL A 166 51.58 6.59 36.62
CA VAL A 166 51.43 5.33 37.36
C VAL A 166 52.80 4.85 37.86
N ASN A 167 53.82 4.82 37.00
CA ASN A 167 55.16 4.41 37.42
C ASN A 167 55.76 5.30 38.52
N ARG A 168 55.62 6.63 38.40
CA ARG A 168 56.10 7.56 39.44
C ARG A 168 55.35 7.37 40.75
N ALA A 169 54.04 7.18 40.71
CA ALA A 169 53.22 6.94 41.90
C ALA A 169 53.58 5.62 42.58
N SER A 170 53.76 4.53 41.82
CA SER A 170 54.16 3.23 42.36
C SER A 170 55.55 3.22 42.99
N ASN A 171 56.44 4.12 42.56
CA ASN A 171 57.80 4.26 43.10
C ASN A 171 57.94 5.42 44.09
N ALA A 172 56.86 6.12 44.44
CA ALA A 172 56.90 7.21 45.40
C ALA A 172 57.00 6.67 46.83
N VAL A 173 57.82 7.32 47.67
CA VAL A 173 57.86 7.01 49.11
C VAL A 173 56.55 7.46 49.74
N ALA A 174 55.81 6.52 50.32
CA ALA A 174 54.58 6.83 51.05
C ALA A 174 54.90 7.70 52.26
N ARG A 175 54.19 8.82 52.40
CA ARG A 175 54.29 9.64 53.61
C ARG A 175 53.36 9.04 54.65
N ASP A 176 53.93 8.51 55.72
CA ASP A 176 53.13 8.10 56.89
C ASP A 176 52.46 9.35 57.46
N LEU A 177 51.13 9.35 57.46
CA LEU A 177 50.31 10.35 58.13
C LEU A 177 49.86 9.74 59.46
N SER A 178 50.77 9.71 60.43
CA SER A 178 50.46 9.50 61.84
C SER A 178 49.79 10.73 62.44
#